data_AF-A0A1Q4DK37-F1
#
_entry.id   AF-A0A1Q4DK37-F1
#
_cell.length_a   1.000
_cell.length_b   1.000
_cell.length_c   1.000
_cell.angle_alpha   90.00
_cell.angle_beta   90.00
_cell.angle_gamma   90.00
#
_symmetry.space_group_name_H-M   'P 1'
#
loop_
_entity.id
_entity.type
_entity.pdbx_description
1 polymer ?
#
loop_
_entity_poly.entity_id
_entity_poly.type
_entity_poly.pdbx_seq_one_letter_code
_entity_poly.pdbx_strand_id
1 'polypeptide(L)' 'MRLMVVYALLVIVGEIAAVELGLYLDAVVPSFSLPIALALFFSVLVVMWPAAVFITERWLMGKGADAARA' A
#
# COMPACT_ATOMS: atom_id res chain seq x y z
N MET A 1 17.71 -0.50 1.17
CA MET A 1 16.92 -1.61 1.78
C MET A 1 15.66 -1.14 2.49
N ARG A 2 15.69 -0.17 3.41
CA ARG A 2 14.49 0.28 4.17
C ARG A 2 13.27 0.66 3.30
N LEU A 3 13.46 1.39 2.20
CA LEU A 3 12.38 1.76 1.27
C LEU A 3 11.63 0.53 0.75
N MET A 4 12.37 -0.50 0.32
CA MET A 4 11.79 -1.74 -0.20
C MET A 4 11.00 -2.50 0.88
N VAL A 5 11.47 -2.49 2.13
CA VAL A 5 10.74 -3.11 3.25
C VAL A 5 9.43 -2.37 3.53
N VAL A 6 9.46 -1.04 3.59
CA VAL A 6 8.25 -0.22 3.79
C VAL A 6 7.26 -0.43 2.65
N TYR A 7 7.76 -0.40 1.41
CA TYR A 7 6.94 -0.66 0.23
C TYR A 7 6.30 -2.05 0.26
N ALA A 8 7.07 -3.10 0.55
CA ALA A 8 6.55 -4.46 0.63
C ALA A 8 5.46 -4.60 1.70
N LEU A 9 5.66 -4.00 2.89
CA LEU A 9 4.66 -4.03 3.96
C LEU A 9 3.36 -3.32 3.56
N LEU A 10 3.47 -2.15 2.93
CA LEU A 10 2.32 -1.39 2.45
C LEU A 10 1.54 -2.15 1.37
N VAL A 11 2.25 -2.75 0.42
CA VAL A 11 1.64 -3.58 -0.63
C VAL A 11 0.94 -4.78 -0.01
N ILE A 12 1.58 -5.52 0.90
CA ILE A 12 0.97 -6.69 1.55
C ILE A 12 -0.34 -6.29 2.26
N VAL A 13 -0.34 -5.22 3.05
CA VAL A 13 -1.54 -4.77 3.76
C VAL A 13 -2.62 -4.28 2.79
N GLY A 14 -2.24 -3.53 1.75
CA GLY A 14 -3.17 -3.05 0.73
C GLY A 14 -3.82 -4.18 -0.05
N GLU A 15 -3.06 -5.20 -0.41
CA GLU A 15 -3.54 -6.38 -1.13
C GLU A 15 -4.48 -7.24 -0.28
N ILE A 16 -4.18 -7.43 1.01
CA ILE A 16 -5.12 -8.11 1.93
C ILE A 16 -6.47 -7.40 1.95
N ALA A 17 -6.47 -6.08 2.10
CA ALA A 17 -7.70 -5.29 2.09
C ALA A 17 -8.42 -5.34 0.73
N ALA A 18 -7.68 -5.32 -0.38
CA ALA A 18 -8.25 -5.45 -1.72
C ALA A 18 -8.93 -6.81 -1.93
N VAL A 19 -8.33 -7.90 -1.44
CA VAL A 19 -8.91 -9.24 -1.50
C VAL A 19 -10.17 -9.34 -0.65
N GLU A 20 -10.13 -8.87 0.61
CA GLU A 20 -11.32 -8.89 1.48
C GLU A 20 -12.47 -8.09 0.87
N LEU A 21 -12.19 -6.92 0.31
CA LEU A 21 -13.19 -6.10 -0.37
C LEU A 21 -13.70 -6.78 -1.65
N GLY A 22 -12.82 -7.43 -2.42
CA GLY A 22 -13.20 -8.22 -3.59
C GLY A 22 -14.16 -9.36 -3.25
N LEU A 23 -13.87 -10.11 -2.19
CA LEU A 23 -14.74 -11.20 -1.68
C LEU A 23 -16.08 -10.67 -1.19
N TYR A 24 -16.08 -9.54 -0.48
CA TYR A 24 -17.31 -8.88 -0.05
C TYR A 24 -18.17 -8.45 -1.24
N LEU A 25 -17.55 -7.84 -2.26
CA LEU A 25 -18.26 -7.42 -3.46
C LEU A 25 -18.77 -8.60 -4.29
N ASP A 26 -18.04 -9.71 -4.32
CA ASP A 26 -18.51 -10.93 -4.97
C ASP A 26 -19.79 -11.47 -4.33
N ALA A 27 -19.94 -11.32 -3.00
CA ALA A 27 -21.16 -11.69 -2.29
C ALA A 27 -22.35 -10.74 -2.54
N VAL A 28 -22.10 -9.45 -2.81
CA VAL A 28 -23.15 -8.41 -2.93
C VAL A 28 -23.54 -8.14 -4.38
N VAL A 29 -22.57 -8.04 -5.29
CA VAL A 29 -22.72 -7.68 -6.70
C VAL A 29 -21.72 -8.46 -7.56
N PRO A 30 -21.97 -9.77 -7.81
CA PRO A 30 -21.03 -10.66 -8.49
C PRO A 30 -20.62 -10.19 -9.90
N SER A 31 -21.50 -9.48 -10.61
CA SER A 31 -21.23 -9.00 -11.96
C SER A 31 -20.14 -7.92 -12.03
N PHE A 32 -19.83 -7.27 -10.92
CA PHE A 32 -18.81 -6.21 -10.84
C PHE A 32 -17.61 -6.57 -9.98
N SER A 33 -17.59 -7.75 -9.36
CA SER A 33 -16.52 -8.14 -8.42
C SER A 33 -15.15 -8.17 -9.09
N LEU A 34 -15.06 -8.78 -10.27
CA LEU A 34 -13.81 -8.93 -11.03
C LEU A 34 -13.20 -7.58 -11.49
N PRO A 35 -13.93 -6.68 -12.19
CA PRO A 35 -13.38 -5.39 -12.57
C PRO A 35 -13.01 -4.51 -11.36
N ILE A 36 -13.78 -4.58 -10.25
CA ILE A 36 -13.46 -3.81 -9.04
C ILE A 36 -12.21 -4.38 -8.34
N ALA A 37 -12.11 -5.70 -8.19
CA ALA A 37 -10.92 -6.34 -7.60
C ALA A 37 -9.66 -6.00 -8.40
N LEU A 38 -9.74 -6.03 -9.73
CA LEU A 38 -8.63 -5.65 -10.61
C LEU A 38 -8.26 -4.17 -10.45
N ALA A 39 -9.25 -3.28 -10.38
CA ALA A 39 -9.02 -1.86 -10.15
C ALA A 39 -8.35 -1.60 -8.79
N LEU A 40 -8.76 -2.31 -7.75
CA LEU A 40 -8.16 -2.22 -6.41
C LEU A 40 -6.70 -2.68 -6.41
N PHE A 41 -6.41 -3.83 -7.03
CA PHE A 41 -5.05 -4.36 -7.19
C PHE A 41 -4.11 -3.32 -7.82
N PHE A 42 -4.50 -2.77 -8.98
CA PHE A 42 -3.68 -1.74 -9.63
C PHE A 42 -3.59 -0.45 -8.82
N SER A 43 -4.67 -0.06 -8.13
CA SER A 43 -4.68 1.13 -7.26
C SER A 43 -3.68 0.98 -6.11
N VAL A 44 -3.62 -0.20 -5.47
CA VAL A 44 -2.62 -0.51 -4.44
C VAL A 44 -1.21 -0.35 -5.01
N LEU A 45 -0.91 -0.97 -6.14
CA LEU A 45 0.43 -0.86 -6.74
C LEU A 45 0.83 0.58 -7.07
N VAL A 46 -0.10 1.37 -7.62
CA VAL A 46 0.15 2.77 -8.02
C VAL A 46 0.34 3.67 -6.80
N VAL A 47 -0.48 3.52 -5.76
CA VAL A 47 -0.49 4.43 -4.60
C VAL A 47 0.57 4.06 -3.56
N MET A 48 0.89 2.77 -3.40
CA MET A 48 1.81 2.32 -2.35
C MET A 48 3.26 2.71 -2.62
N TRP A 49 3.66 2.89 -3.89
CA TRP A 49 5.00 3.38 -4.22
C TRP A 49 5.27 4.81 -3.73
N PRO A 50 4.51 5.84 -4.14
CA PRO A 50 4.70 7.20 -3.65
C PRO A 50 4.50 7.31 -2.14
N ALA A 51 3.58 6.51 -1.55
CA ALA A 51 3.43 6.44 -0.10
C ALA A 51 4.69 5.90 0.59
N ALA A 52 5.30 4.82 0.07
CA ALA A 52 6.52 4.26 0.61
C ALA A 52 7.70 5.24 0.53
N VAL A 53 7.83 5.96 -0.59
CA VAL A 53 8.83 7.01 -0.77
C VAL A 53 8.62 8.12 0.25
N PHE A 54 7.39 8.65 0.36
CA PHE A 54 7.05 9.69 1.33
C PHE A 54 7.37 9.28 2.77
N ILE A 55 6.96 8.08 3.20
CA ILE A 55 7.22 7.59 4.56
C ILE A 55 8.72 7.41 4.80
N THR A 56 9.43 6.84 3.83
CA THR A 56 10.85 6.55 4.02
C THR A 56 11.69 7.83 4.08
N GLU A 57 11.46 8.77 3.17
CA GLU A 57 12.21 10.02 3.12
C GLU A 57 11.82 10.97 4.26
N ARG A 58 10.51 11.20 4.45
CA ARG A 58 10.01 12.19 5.43
C ARG A 58 10.18 11.72 6.87
N TRP A 59 9.91 10.45 7.14
CA TRP A 59 9.79 9.94 8.50
C TRP A 59 11.01 9.16 8.97
N LEU A 60 11.58 8.30 8.12
CA LEU A 60 12.69 7.42 8.52
C LEU A 60 14.06 8.07 8.29
N MET A 61 14.24 8.85 7.23
CA MET A 61 15.48 9.58 7.00
C MET A 61 15.47 10.96 7.67
N GLY A 62 14.33 11.65 7.70
CA GLY A 62 14.17 12.90 8.46
C GLY A 62 14.53 12.76 9.94
N LYS A 63 14.03 11.72 10.62
CA LYS A 63 14.39 11.44 12.02
C LYS A 63 15.87 11.12 12.24
N GLY A 64 16.54 10.54 11.23
CA GLY A 64 17.98 10.23 11.32
C GLY A 64 18.86 11.47 11.30
N ALA A 65 18.45 12.51 10.56
CA ALA A 65 19.16 13.80 10.52
C ALA A 65 19.00 14.58 11.83
N ASP A 66 17.84 14.50 12.47
CA ASP A 66 17.60 15.15 13.76
C ASP A 66 18.31 14.42 14.91
N ALA A 67 18.35 13.08 14.88
CA ALA A 67 19.05 12.27 15.87
C ALA A 67 20.59 12.35 15.76
N ALA A 68 21.15 12.67 14.59
CA ALA A 68 22.60 12.82 14.40
C ALA A 68 23.14 14.21 14.79
N ARG A 69 22.25 15.15 15.15
CA ARG A 69 22.59 16.53 15.55
C ARG A 69 22.45 16.77 17.07
N ALA A 70 21.99 15.77 17.82
CA ALA A 70 21.88 15.78 19.28
C ALA A 70 23.04 14.99 19.91
#